data_AF-A0A8H6NMJ9-F1
#
_entry.id   AF-A0A8H6NMJ9-F1
#
_cell.length_a   1.000
_cell.length_b   1.000
_cell.length_c   1.000
_cell.angle_alpha   90.00
_cell.angle_beta   90.00
_cell.angle_gamma   90.00
#
_symmetry.space_group_name_H-M   'P 1'
#
loop_
_entity.id
_entity.type
_entity.pdbx_description
1 polymer ?
#
loop_
_entity_poly.entity_id
_entity_poly.type
_entity_poly.pdbx_seq_one_letter_code
_entity_poly.pdbx_strand_id
1 'polypeptide(L)'
;MDYSASINDDNPGGASPWGNSPGSSPRPNQTSFGSLGGDLGGDPPGSPFRYTPSPGNGLSQEHEGFGGDSYRRPDTASTAESATDVNTQDSETIVTSEARTSAEGQQGPDTPQKSQEQGGQTGAGGQARQQEQNRKPQQPQFRLQAKITGLERTGKKDPILRFDVHTNLPRFRTTQYRDVRRFHSEFVKLAEHLISANPECLVPTVPPAVTSAGAGTDEDEARVKALLQRWFNYVCSNEVLMRDDEMVLFVESDFGYSPMHKMKQPATGVRRKILKQFAPPPDDTPELQEARPIVKLFYLGTMDAGHKVDKLVKSRRGLGLAESDFGVKLGSMQIQEPHQGLANAYRKLGKIVQTVGDYHAAQATAEATTIGDPFQYHSQDAFVVKETLTNRQILIREFLQAQENTRNKLNAADRLKASSSVRREKVDEAITSLDDARQNETYLYQKTTRVTQNLVQERRKWFARTAGDLRLSIREYVLREIEAERRALAVLESVRPDIRSIDASGGLSRLGREAHPTVRRASLAASQGPKGDAWSGVPRRSDQALSRSVSGSLMAGVPEDGEGDDGQGAGQGQGLGAAGGRASLAGVAEEDDEDRVDARNAASRLATSTF
;
A
#
# COMPACT_ATOMS: atom_id res chain seq x y z
N MET A 1 28.24 -3.17 -52.07
CA MET A 1 29.60 -3.57 -52.46
C MET A 1 30.11 -4.46 -51.34
N ASP A 2 30.38 -5.69 -51.70
CA ASP A 2 30.84 -6.79 -50.86
C ASP A 2 32.38 -6.79 -50.86
N TYR A 3 33.02 -7.06 -49.71
CA TYR A 3 34.43 -7.45 -49.61
C TYR A 3 34.71 -8.18 -48.29
N SER A 4 34.49 -9.49 -48.33
CA SER A 4 35.24 -10.49 -47.55
C SER A 4 36.66 -10.68 -48.13
N ALA A 5 37.70 -10.67 -47.28
CA ALA A 5 39.00 -11.37 -47.40
C ALA A 5 39.96 -10.79 -46.33
N SER A 6 40.37 -11.50 -45.27
CA SER A 6 41.38 -12.57 -45.18
C SER A 6 42.79 -12.18 -45.66
N ILE A 7 43.76 -12.17 -44.74
CA ILE A 7 45.18 -12.62 -44.85
C ILE A 7 45.83 -12.33 -43.47
N ASN A 8 46.17 -13.33 -42.66
CA ASN A 8 47.28 -14.31 -42.66
C ASN A 8 48.53 -13.83 -41.89
N ASP A 9 49.06 -14.79 -41.12
CA ASP A 9 50.17 -14.82 -40.16
C ASP A 9 51.50 -14.15 -40.56
N ASP A 10 52.28 -13.70 -39.54
CA ASP A 10 53.58 -14.33 -39.18
C ASP A 10 54.31 -13.59 -38.02
N ASN A 11 54.32 -14.23 -36.82
CA ASN A 11 55.36 -14.41 -35.77
C ASN A 11 56.31 -13.24 -35.31
N PRO A 12 57.17 -13.36 -34.25
CA PRO A 12 57.19 -14.22 -33.04
C PRO A 12 57.52 -13.46 -31.71
N GLY A 13 57.17 -14.05 -30.56
CA GLY A 13 57.93 -13.90 -29.30
C GLY A 13 57.50 -12.82 -28.29
N GLY A 14 57.14 -13.24 -27.07
CA GLY A 14 57.19 -12.35 -25.89
C GLY A 14 56.09 -12.57 -24.84
N ALA A 15 56.38 -13.44 -23.88
CA ALA A 15 55.89 -13.57 -22.50
C ALA A 15 54.59 -12.87 -22.04
N SER A 16 53.69 -13.68 -21.45
CA SER A 16 52.46 -13.29 -20.73
C SER A 16 52.68 -12.35 -19.53
N PRO A 17 51.73 -11.45 -19.23
CA PRO A 17 51.85 -10.38 -18.23
C PRO A 17 51.49 -10.78 -16.78
N TRP A 18 51.55 -12.06 -16.41
CA TRP A 18 51.30 -12.49 -15.02
C TRP A 18 52.61 -12.81 -14.31
N GLY A 19 53.18 -11.80 -13.64
CA GLY A 19 54.34 -11.97 -12.78
C GLY A 19 54.75 -10.68 -12.07
N ASN A 20 54.34 -10.52 -10.81
CA ASN A 20 55.23 -10.29 -9.66
C ASN A 20 54.46 -9.80 -8.43
N SER A 21 54.47 -10.63 -7.39
CA SER A 21 54.31 -10.23 -5.99
C SER A 21 55.67 -9.83 -5.41
N PRO A 22 55.69 -8.99 -4.36
CA PRO A 22 56.63 -9.21 -3.27
C PRO A 22 55.90 -9.32 -1.93
N GLY A 23 56.25 -10.36 -1.17
CA GLY A 23 55.69 -10.65 0.15
C GLY A 23 56.37 -9.89 1.28
N SER A 24 55.65 -9.78 2.41
CA SER A 24 56.07 -10.27 3.75
C SER A 24 55.19 -9.65 4.83
N SER A 25 54.52 -10.50 5.61
CA SER A 25 53.76 -10.16 6.83
C SER A 25 54.66 -10.01 8.06
N PRO A 26 54.19 -9.31 9.11
CA PRO A 26 54.14 -9.95 10.43
C PRO A 26 52.80 -9.77 11.19
N ARG A 27 52.70 -10.50 12.30
CA ARG A 27 51.54 -11.01 13.06
C ARG A 27 51.05 -10.09 14.23
N PRO A 28 50.02 -10.48 15.03
CA PRO A 28 49.04 -9.59 15.67
C PRO A 28 49.28 -9.26 17.16
N ASN A 29 48.35 -8.46 17.73
CA ASN A 29 48.10 -8.00 19.12
C ASN A 29 48.75 -6.68 19.58
N GLN A 30 47.92 -5.63 19.72
CA GLN A 30 47.79 -4.86 20.98
C GLN A 30 46.60 -3.89 20.94
N THR A 31 45.82 -3.91 22.02
CA THR A 31 44.81 -2.94 22.45
C THR A 31 45.47 -1.74 23.13
N SER A 32 45.08 -0.49 22.81
CA SER A 32 44.80 0.60 23.79
C SER A 32 44.52 1.95 23.10
N PHE A 33 43.73 2.78 23.79
CA PHE A 33 43.27 4.13 23.48
C PHE A 33 44.38 5.20 23.37
N GLY A 34 44.12 6.26 22.59
CA GLY A 34 44.84 7.53 22.65
C GLY A 34 44.26 8.59 21.72
N SER A 35 43.71 9.66 22.30
CA SER A 35 43.13 10.84 21.64
C SER A 35 44.20 11.92 21.36
N LEU A 36 43.78 13.03 20.73
CA LEU A 36 44.49 14.24 20.23
C LEU A 36 44.82 14.14 18.73
N GLY A 37 44.32 14.98 17.81
CA GLY A 37 43.97 16.40 17.88
C GLY A 37 44.91 17.15 16.92
N GLY A 38 44.42 17.67 15.79
CA GLY A 38 45.26 18.44 14.86
C GLY A 38 44.70 18.56 13.45
N ASP A 39 44.33 19.80 13.12
CA ASP A 39 43.87 20.36 11.85
C ASP A 39 44.77 20.05 10.64
N LEU A 40 44.20 20.13 9.42
CA LEU A 40 44.79 20.57 8.13
C LEU A 40 44.02 20.00 6.93
N GLY A 41 43.51 20.91 6.10
CA GLY A 41 42.70 20.63 4.91
C GLY A 41 43.45 20.08 3.70
N GLY A 42 42.67 19.51 2.78
CA GLY A 42 43.10 19.08 1.45
C GLY A 42 42.04 18.23 0.76
N ASP A 43 41.46 18.73 -0.33
CA ASP A 43 40.54 18.00 -1.22
C ASP A 43 41.19 16.74 -1.82
N PRO A 44 40.45 15.62 -2.00
CA PRO A 44 40.94 14.47 -2.77
C PRO A 44 40.54 14.54 -4.26
N PRO A 45 41.36 13.95 -5.17
CA PRO A 45 41.24 14.08 -6.62
C PRO A 45 40.20 13.14 -7.25
N GLY A 46 39.61 13.59 -8.37
CA GLY A 46 38.59 12.88 -9.13
C GLY A 46 39.12 11.69 -9.94
N SER A 47 38.30 10.63 -10.05
CA SER A 47 38.54 9.49 -10.93
C SER A 47 37.76 9.60 -12.25
N PRO A 48 38.19 8.91 -13.32
CA PRO A 48 37.95 9.35 -14.69
C PRO A 48 37.02 8.39 -15.45
N PHE A 49 35.71 8.62 -15.47
CA PHE A 49 34.84 8.05 -16.50
C PHE A 49 33.65 8.97 -16.76
N ARG A 50 33.70 9.64 -17.93
CA ARG A 50 32.64 10.52 -18.43
C ARG A 50 31.87 9.75 -19.50
N TYR A 51 30.59 9.51 -19.29
CA TYR A 51 29.68 8.98 -20.32
C TYR A 51 28.79 10.14 -20.81
N THR A 52 28.84 10.44 -22.10
CA THR A 52 28.01 11.46 -22.77
C THR A 52 26.82 10.82 -23.46
N PRO A 53 25.58 11.32 -23.24
CA PRO A 53 24.51 11.17 -24.21
C PRO A 53 24.11 12.54 -24.80
N SER A 54 23.95 12.58 -26.13
CA SER A 54 23.33 13.67 -26.90
C SER A 54 21.82 13.35 -27.14
N PRO A 55 20.97 14.28 -27.62
CA PRO A 55 19.82 14.77 -26.86
C PRO A 55 18.45 14.40 -27.47
N GLY A 56 17.39 14.38 -26.63
CA GLY A 56 16.01 14.28 -27.08
C GLY A 56 14.96 14.42 -25.96
N ASN A 57 14.39 15.63 -25.84
CA ASN A 57 13.14 16.02 -25.17
C ASN A 57 12.94 15.74 -23.66
N GLY A 58 13.64 16.57 -22.86
CA GLY A 58 13.08 17.47 -21.84
C GLY A 58 11.89 17.05 -20.97
N LEU A 59 12.19 16.56 -19.77
CA LEU A 59 11.53 16.91 -18.50
C LEU A 59 12.57 16.73 -17.38
N SER A 60 12.97 17.84 -16.77
CA SER A 60 14.01 17.92 -15.74
C SER A 60 13.57 17.26 -14.43
N GLN A 61 14.26 16.18 -14.05
CA GLN A 61 14.17 15.54 -12.74
C GLN A 61 15.44 15.91 -11.96
N GLU A 62 15.36 16.90 -11.06
CA GLU A 62 16.46 17.22 -10.17
C GLU A 62 16.44 16.33 -8.93
N HIS A 63 17.60 15.71 -8.72
CA HIS A 63 17.97 14.75 -7.69
C HIS A 63 18.22 15.50 -6.37
N GLU A 64 17.37 15.36 -5.37
CA GLU A 64 17.69 15.81 -4.00
C GLU A 64 18.51 14.72 -3.30
N GLY A 65 19.82 14.95 -3.19
CA GLY A 65 20.66 14.30 -2.19
C GLY A 65 20.47 14.98 -0.84
N PHE A 66 20.08 14.22 0.18
CA PHE A 66 20.19 14.65 1.56
C PHE A 66 20.82 13.53 2.39
N GLY A 67 21.94 13.89 3.01
CA GLY A 67 22.75 13.05 3.88
C GLY A 67 22.00 12.59 5.12
N GLY A 68 22.48 11.48 5.66
CA GLY A 68 21.89 10.78 6.79
C GLY A 68 21.84 11.63 8.04
N ASP A 69 20.67 11.62 8.66
CA ASP A 69 20.55 11.79 10.09
C ASP A 69 19.56 10.74 10.61
N SER A 70 20.04 9.95 11.57
CA SER A 70 19.30 8.91 12.25
C SER A 70 18.18 9.54 13.08
N TYR A 71 16.94 9.43 12.60
CA TYR A 71 15.78 9.90 13.36
C TYR A 71 15.51 8.99 14.56
N ARG A 72 15.88 9.50 15.75
CA ARG A 72 15.48 8.99 17.05
C ARG A 72 14.01 9.36 17.32
N ARG A 73 13.23 8.38 17.74
CA ARG A 73 11.82 8.48 18.16
C ARG A 73 11.73 9.22 19.50
N PRO A 74 10.76 10.13 19.75
CA PRO A 74 10.49 10.61 21.10
C PRO A 74 9.51 9.66 21.80
N ASP A 75 9.96 9.08 22.91
CA ASP A 75 9.10 8.36 23.86
C ASP A 75 8.38 9.35 24.78
N THR A 76 7.15 9.01 25.09
CA THR A 76 6.28 9.62 26.10
C THR A 76 6.61 9.05 27.49
N ALA A 77 6.84 9.89 28.51
CA ALA A 77 6.44 9.64 29.90
C ALA A 77 6.73 10.84 30.83
N SER A 78 5.84 10.97 31.80
CA SER A 78 5.66 11.98 32.84
C SER A 78 6.54 11.77 34.08
N THR A 79 6.89 12.85 34.81
CA THR A 79 6.99 13.06 36.30
C THR A 79 7.83 14.33 36.58
N ALA A 80 7.30 15.41 37.20
CA ALA A 80 7.31 15.75 38.66
C ALA A 80 8.75 16.01 39.20
N GLU A 81 9.18 17.04 39.94
CA GLU A 81 8.70 18.23 40.71
C GLU A 81 9.94 19.15 40.90
N SER A 82 9.91 20.48 41.10
CA SER A 82 9.64 21.16 42.39
C SER A 82 9.70 22.71 42.28
N ALA A 83 8.73 23.37 42.95
CA ALA A 83 8.74 24.60 43.80
C ALA A 83 9.37 25.93 43.31
N THR A 84 8.81 27.14 43.55
CA THR A 84 8.09 27.68 44.73
C THR A 84 7.06 28.79 44.42
N ASP A 85 5.92 28.71 45.13
CA ASP A 85 5.02 29.71 45.77
C ASP A 85 4.77 31.13 45.19
N VAL A 86 3.47 31.53 45.07
CA VAL A 86 2.75 32.48 45.97
C VAL A 86 1.20 32.33 45.84
N ASN A 87 0.57 32.06 46.98
CA ASN A 87 -0.80 32.27 47.52
C ASN A 87 -1.90 33.04 46.72
N THR A 88 -3.18 32.61 46.78
CA THR A 88 -4.32 33.25 47.54
C THR A 88 -5.72 32.63 47.23
N GLN A 89 -6.32 31.99 48.27
CA GLN A 89 -7.74 31.85 48.71
C GLN A 89 -8.91 31.27 47.86
N ASP A 90 -9.31 30.05 48.24
CA ASP A 90 -10.62 29.55 48.75
C ASP A 90 -11.98 30.00 48.17
N SER A 91 -12.75 29.00 47.69
CA SER A 91 -13.92 28.43 48.41
C SER A 91 -14.63 27.32 47.62
N GLU A 92 -14.65 26.11 48.18
CA GLU A 92 -15.56 25.01 47.80
C GLU A 92 -16.67 24.88 48.84
N THR A 93 -17.89 24.52 48.42
CA THR A 93 -18.67 23.52 49.17
C THR A 93 -19.63 22.73 48.26
N ILE A 94 -19.52 21.41 48.39
CA ILE A 94 -20.33 20.28 47.91
C ILE A 94 -21.77 20.32 48.52
N VAL A 95 -22.83 19.82 47.85
CA VAL A 95 -23.61 18.57 48.16
C VAL A 95 -24.72 18.29 47.11
N THR A 96 -24.98 17.00 46.94
CA THR A 96 -25.92 16.25 46.08
C THR A 96 -27.38 16.14 46.58
N SER A 97 -28.23 15.67 45.64
CA SER A 97 -29.40 14.75 45.75
C SER A 97 -30.81 15.21 46.17
N GLU A 98 -31.70 15.14 45.17
CA GLU A 98 -33.03 14.49 45.08
C GLU A 98 -34.27 14.89 45.93
N ALA A 99 -35.39 15.03 45.19
CA ALA A 99 -36.78 14.57 45.46
C ALA A 99 -37.92 15.61 45.71
N ARG A 100 -38.72 15.79 44.64
CA ARG A 100 -40.20 15.72 44.49
C ARG A 100 -41.17 16.78 45.09
N THR A 101 -42.22 17.01 44.28
CA THR A 101 -43.57 17.64 44.50
C THR A 101 -43.58 19.16 44.71
N SER A 102 -44.35 20.00 44.00
CA SER A 102 -45.79 19.96 43.69
C SER A 102 -46.16 20.90 42.53
N ALA A 103 -47.33 20.67 41.93
CA ALA A 103 -47.91 21.37 40.78
C ALA A 103 -48.81 22.56 41.16
N GLU A 104 -48.94 23.53 40.24
CA GLU A 104 -50.05 24.48 39.94
C GLU A 104 -49.44 25.57 39.03
N GLY A 105 -49.97 26.06 37.90
CA GLY A 105 -51.20 25.88 37.15
C GLY A 105 -51.49 27.21 36.43
N GLN A 106 -51.58 27.27 35.10
CA GLN A 106 -52.45 28.22 34.38
C GLN A 106 -52.58 27.92 32.88
N GLN A 107 -53.83 27.98 32.43
CA GLN A 107 -54.40 27.54 31.15
C GLN A 107 -54.53 28.70 30.15
N GLY A 108 -54.58 28.35 28.85
CA GLY A 108 -55.21 29.13 27.78
C GLY A 108 -56.30 28.29 27.10
N PRO A 109 -57.40 28.89 26.59
CA PRO A 109 -58.70 28.23 26.49
C PRO A 109 -59.03 27.71 25.08
N ASP A 110 -59.86 26.64 25.05
CA ASP A 110 -60.67 26.25 23.89
C ASP A 110 -62.02 25.69 24.39
N THR A 111 -63.12 26.06 23.73
CA THR A 111 -64.47 25.43 23.76
C THR A 111 -65.28 25.94 22.55
N PRO A 112 -66.46 25.37 22.16
CA PRO A 112 -67.22 24.21 22.70
C PRO A 112 -67.67 23.18 21.60
N GLN A 113 -67.73 21.86 21.85
CA GLN A 113 -68.80 21.05 22.50
C GLN A 113 -69.95 20.54 21.58
N LYS A 114 -70.16 19.21 21.56
CA LYS A 114 -71.47 18.47 21.69
C LYS A 114 -71.27 16.95 21.48
N SER A 115 -71.39 16.12 22.54
CA SER A 115 -72.53 15.22 22.92
C SER A 115 -72.77 14.05 21.93
N GLN A 116 -72.91 12.77 22.29
CA GLN A 116 -73.61 12.13 23.42
C GLN A 116 -73.40 10.59 23.38
N GLU A 117 -73.38 9.91 24.55
CA GLU A 117 -73.88 8.54 24.94
C GLU A 117 -73.65 7.29 24.03
N GLN A 118 -73.52 6.03 24.45
CA GLN A 118 -73.65 5.24 25.70
C GLN A 118 -73.09 3.81 25.40
N GLY A 119 -72.56 3.09 26.42
CA GLY A 119 -72.80 1.65 26.59
C GLY A 119 -71.86 0.58 25.96
N GLY A 120 -71.01 -0.03 26.82
CA GLY A 120 -71.08 -1.47 27.11
C GLY A 120 -70.60 -2.54 26.11
N GLN A 121 -69.32 -2.91 26.22
CA GLN A 121 -68.76 -4.27 26.29
C GLN A 121 -69.05 -5.40 25.24
N THR A 122 -67.92 -6.00 24.83
CA THR A 122 -67.66 -7.38 24.34
C THR A 122 -67.89 -7.72 22.86
N GLY A 123 -66.86 -8.32 22.24
CA GLY A 123 -66.96 -9.03 20.97
C GLY A 123 -65.74 -8.87 20.08
N ALA A 124 -64.97 -9.95 19.92
CA ALA A 124 -63.73 -10.03 19.14
C ALA A 124 -63.94 -9.76 17.63
N GLY A 125 -62.95 -9.10 16.99
CA GLY A 125 -62.81 -9.07 15.53
C GLY A 125 -62.22 -7.77 14.93
N GLY A 126 -60.98 -7.40 15.27
CA GLY A 126 -60.22 -6.36 14.53
C GLY A 126 -59.39 -7.03 13.42
N GLN A 127 -59.77 -6.97 12.15
CA GLN A 127 -59.45 -5.89 11.20
C GLN A 127 -57.96 -5.51 11.20
N ALA A 128 -57.21 -6.20 10.35
CA ALA A 128 -55.92 -5.76 9.87
C ALA A 128 -56.08 -4.51 8.99
N ARG A 129 -56.02 -3.33 9.61
CA ARG A 129 -55.75 -2.07 8.92
C ARG A 129 -55.00 -1.14 9.87
N GLN A 130 -53.82 -0.74 9.41
CA GLN A 130 -52.93 0.35 9.89
C GLN A 130 -51.61 -0.13 10.47
N GLN A 131 -50.61 -0.13 9.60
CA GLN A 131 -49.30 0.49 9.86
C GLN A 131 -48.66 0.83 8.51
N GLU A 132 -49.21 1.83 7.81
CA GLU A 132 -48.43 2.58 6.83
C GLU A 132 -47.45 3.45 7.63
N GLN A 133 -46.27 2.90 7.89
CA GLN A 133 -45.13 3.70 8.31
C GLN A 133 -44.80 4.70 7.20
N ASN A 134 -44.80 5.96 7.59
CA ASN A 134 -44.40 7.13 6.82
C ASN A 134 -42.94 6.97 6.32
N ARG A 135 -42.74 6.24 5.22
CA ARG A 135 -41.44 6.14 4.53
C ARG A 135 -41.18 7.49 3.85
N LYS A 136 -40.33 8.30 4.48
CA LYS A 136 -39.70 9.46 3.81
C LYS A 136 -39.17 9.00 2.44
N PRO A 137 -39.45 9.71 1.34
CA PRO A 137 -38.92 9.34 0.03
C PRO A 137 -37.39 9.32 0.10
N GLN A 138 -36.79 8.15 -0.14
CA GLN A 138 -35.34 8.01 -0.23
C GLN A 138 -34.87 8.90 -1.38
N GLN A 139 -33.96 9.84 -1.09
CA GLN A 139 -33.33 10.64 -2.12
C GLN A 139 -32.66 9.72 -3.15
N PRO A 140 -32.72 10.04 -4.45
CA PRO A 140 -32.14 9.21 -5.50
C PRO A 140 -30.63 9.08 -5.27
N GLN A 141 -30.17 7.85 -5.04
CA GLN A 141 -28.74 7.56 -4.90
C GLN A 141 -28.10 7.55 -6.27
N PHE A 142 -27.32 8.60 -6.57
CA PHE A 142 -26.52 8.66 -7.79
C PHE A 142 -25.37 7.65 -7.75
N ARG A 143 -25.10 7.03 -8.89
CA ARG A 143 -24.13 5.95 -9.03
C ARG A 143 -23.55 5.94 -10.44
N LEU A 144 -22.23 5.82 -10.50
CA LEU A 144 -21.46 5.50 -11.68
C LEU A 144 -20.74 4.17 -11.40
N GLN A 145 -20.90 3.19 -12.27
CA GLN A 145 -20.23 1.90 -12.16
C GLN A 145 -19.55 1.60 -13.48
N ALA A 146 -18.25 1.32 -13.43
CA ALA A 146 -17.48 0.92 -14.59
C ALA A 146 -16.87 -0.46 -14.35
N LYS A 147 -16.91 -1.32 -15.38
CA LYS A 147 -16.41 -2.69 -15.33
C LYS A 147 -15.44 -2.92 -16.48
N ILE A 148 -14.18 -3.16 -16.17
CA ILE A 148 -13.15 -3.54 -17.14
C ILE A 148 -13.45 -4.95 -17.65
N THR A 149 -13.66 -5.05 -18.95
CA THR A 149 -13.97 -6.29 -19.68
C THR A 149 -12.75 -6.86 -20.38
N GLY A 150 -11.77 -6.04 -20.76
CA GLY A 150 -10.59 -6.48 -21.48
C GLY A 150 -9.39 -5.55 -21.39
N LEU A 151 -8.22 -6.09 -21.69
CA LEU A 151 -6.95 -5.38 -21.84
C LEU A 151 -6.33 -5.88 -23.16
N GLU A 152 -6.17 -4.98 -24.12
CA GLU A 152 -5.62 -5.28 -25.43
C GLU A 152 -4.21 -4.68 -25.54
N ARG A 153 -3.21 -5.54 -25.71
CA ARG A 153 -1.81 -5.13 -25.89
C ARG A 153 -1.39 -5.28 -27.34
N THR A 154 -0.85 -4.22 -27.93
CA THR A 154 -0.22 -4.29 -29.26
C THR A 154 1.30 -4.17 -29.11
N GLY A 155 1.96 -5.29 -28.80
CA GLY A 155 3.40 -5.31 -28.49
C GLY A 155 3.74 -4.49 -27.23
N LYS A 156 4.77 -3.65 -27.32
CA LYS A 156 5.20 -2.77 -26.20
C LYS A 156 4.50 -1.39 -26.18
N LYS A 157 3.44 -1.21 -26.97
CA LYS A 157 2.70 0.05 -27.03
C LYS A 157 1.79 0.21 -25.81
N ASP A 158 1.33 1.44 -25.61
CA ASP A 158 0.31 1.79 -24.62
C ASP A 158 -0.92 0.89 -24.77
N PRO A 159 -1.33 0.12 -23.75
CA PRO A 159 -2.43 -0.83 -23.88
C PRO A 159 -3.79 -0.15 -23.91
N ILE A 160 -4.76 -0.79 -24.56
CA ILE A 160 -6.15 -0.35 -24.62
C ILE A 160 -6.95 -1.14 -23.59
N LEU A 161 -7.65 -0.42 -22.73
CA LEU A 161 -8.60 -0.97 -21.78
C LEU A 161 -10.00 -0.91 -22.38
N ARG A 162 -10.71 -2.03 -22.28
CA ARG A 162 -12.12 -2.16 -22.66
C ARG A 162 -12.95 -2.24 -21.41
N PHE A 163 -14.01 -1.45 -21.33
CA PHE A 163 -14.88 -1.44 -20.17
C PHE A 163 -16.32 -1.05 -20.52
N ASP A 164 -17.24 -1.53 -19.70
CA ASP A 164 -18.65 -1.15 -19.75
C ASP A 164 -18.94 -0.15 -18.61
N VAL A 165 -19.86 0.77 -18.84
CA VAL A 165 -20.30 1.76 -17.84
C VAL A 165 -21.80 1.69 -17.66
N HIS A 166 -22.24 1.64 -16.41
CA HIS A 166 -23.63 1.77 -16.01
C HIS A 166 -23.80 2.96 -15.06
N THR A 167 -24.75 3.84 -15.33
CA THR A 167 -24.93 5.09 -14.58
C THR A 167 -26.39 5.52 -14.55
N ASN A 168 -26.77 6.22 -13.47
CA ASN A 168 -28.05 6.94 -13.36
C ASN A 168 -27.85 8.47 -13.23
N LEU A 169 -26.63 8.95 -13.51
CA LEU A 169 -26.32 10.37 -13.48
C LEU A 169 -26.99 11.09 -14.67
N PRO A 170 -27.73 12.19 -14.43
CA PRO A 170 -28.53 12.85 -15.46
C PRO A 170 -27.70 13.55 -16.55
N ARG A 171 -26.40 13.75 -16.32
CA ARG A 171 -25.48 14.35 -17.31
C ARG A 171 -25.05 13.39 -18.41
N PHE A 172 -25.22 12.08 -18.22
CA PHE A 172 -24.92 11.09 -19.27
C PHE A 172 -26.10 10.99 -20.23
N ARG A 173 -25.83 10.90 -21.52
CA ARG A 173 -26.86 10.76 -22.57
C ARG A 173 -27.64 9.45 -22.45
N THR A 174 -27.01 8.40 -21.96
CA THR A 174 -27.61 7.08 -21.78
C THR A 174 -27.16 6.45 -20.45
N THR A 175 -27.87 5.42 -20.00
CA THR A 175 -27.56 4.75 -18.73
C THR A 175 -26.58 3.57 -18.88
N GLN A 176 -26.24 3.20 -20.10
CA GLN A 176 -25.39 2.04 -20.41
C GLN A 176 -24.47 2.35 -21.59
N TYR A 177 -23.17 2.23 -21.38
CA TYR A 177 -22.14 2.27 -22.42
C TYR A 177 -21.45 0.92 -22.42
N ARG A 178 -21.30 0.32 -23.61
CA ARG A 178 -20.64 -0.97 -23.76
C ARG A 178 -19.41 -0.81 -24.63
N ASP A 179 -18.39 -1.61 -24.33
CA ASP A 179 -17.15 -1.67 -25.09
C ASP A 179 -16.42 -0.32 -25.23
N VAL A 180 -16.45 0.52 -24.19
CA VAL A 180 -15.69 1.78 -24.17
C VAL A 180 -14.20 1.44 -24.19
N ARG A 181 -13.46 2.07 -25.12
CA ARG A 181 -12.03 1.80 -25.33
C ARG A 181 -11.20 3.02 -24.98
N ARG A 182 -10.25 2.85 -24.05
CA ARG A 182 -9.32 3.90 -23.67
C ARG A 182 -7.91 3.38 -23.50
N PHE A 183 -6.93 4.13 -24.00
CA PHE A 183 -5.53 3.88 -23.73
C PHE A 183 -5.21 4.13 -22.26
N HIS A 184 -4.24 3.40 -21.70
CA HIS A 184 -3.80 3.65 -20.32
C HIS A 184 -3.32 5.10 -20.12
N SER A 185 -2.63 5.70 -21.10
CA SER A 185 -2.27 7.13 -21.01
C SER A 185 -3.47 8.08 -20.91
N GLU A 186 -4.65 7.68 -21.37
CA GLU A 186 -5.88 8.48 -21.23
C GLU A 186 -6.42 8.43 -19.80
N PHE A 187 -6.29 7.30 -19.10
CA PHE A 187 -6.57 7.21 -17.66
C PHE A 187 -5.65 8.13 -16.87
N VAL A 188 -4.36 8.19 -17.24
CA VAL A 188 -3.37 9.09 -16.63
C VAL A 188 -3.79 10.55 -16.83
N LYS A 189 -4.15 10.96 -18.05
CA LYS A 189 -4.65 12.32 -18.33
C LYS A 189 -5.91 12.66 -17.55
N LEU A 190 -6.84 11.72 -17.42
CA LEU A 190 -8.06 11.90 -16.62
C LEU A 190 -7.69 12.11 -15.15
N ALA A 191 -6.81 11.27 -14.60
CA ALA A 191 -6.38 11.40 -13.20
C ALA A 191 -5.69 12.75 -12.93
N GLU A 192 -4.80 13.20 -13.82
CA GLU A 192 -4.15 14.51 -13.73
C GLU A 192 -5.16 15.67 -13.74
N HIS A 193 -6.20 15.58 -14.58
CA HIS A 193 -7.29 16.54 -14.58
C HIS A 193 -8.04 16.50 -13.24
N LEU A 194 -8.48 15.32 -12.80
CA LEU A 194 -9.25 15.16 -11.55
C LEU A 194 -8.49 15.69 -10.34
N ILE A 195 -7.17 15.45 -10.25
CA ILE A 195 -6.30 15.97 -9.19
C ILE A 195 -6.26 17.52 -9.20
N SER A 196 -6.42 18.14 -10.36
CA SER A 196 -6.32 19.60 -10.54
C SER A 196 -7.66 20.31 -10.40
N ALA A 197 -8.74 19.69 -10.87
CA ALA A 197 -10.08 20.25 -10.80
C ALA A 197 -10.74 20.08 -9.42
N ASN A 198 -10.36 19.04 -8.66
CA ASN A 198 -11.04 18.65 -7.42
C ASN A 198 -10.10 18.70 -6.20
N PRO A 199 -9.68 19.89 -5.72
CA PRO A 199 -8.80 20.03 -4.55
C PRO A 199 -9.39 19.46 -3.24
N GLU A 200 -10.70 19.22 -3.20
CA GLU A 200 -11.42 18.58 -2.11
C GLU A 200 -11.33 17.05 -2.07
N CYS A 201 -10.64 16.41 -3.03
CA CYS A 201 -10.61 14.96 -3.19
C CYS A 201 -9.19 14.36 -3.11
N LEU A 202 -9.09 13.15 -2.55
CA LEU A 202 -7.86 12.35 -2.56
C LEU A 202 -7.90 11.36 -3.73
N VAL A 203 -7.69 11.89 -4.93
CA VAL A 203 -7.72 11.11 -6.19
C VAL A 203 -6.62 10.05 -6.15
N PRO A 204 -6.96 8.75 -6.33
CA PRO A 204 -5.96 7.70 -6.33
C PRO A 204 -5.05 7.78 -7.57
N THR A 205 -3.78 7.43 -7.41
CA THR A 205 -2.86 7.32 -8.55
C THR A 205 -3.27 6.19 -9.49
N VAL A 206 -3.11 6.38 -10.81
CA VAL A 206 -3.37 5.33 -11.81
C VAL A 206 -2.30 4.24 -11.68
N PRO A 207 -2.67 2.96 -11.50
CA PRO A 207 -1.71 1.86 -11.48
C PRO A 207 -0.92 1.77 -12.80
N PRO A 208 0.33 1.28 -12.78
CA PRO A 208 1.12 1.12 -14.00
C PRO A 208 0.45 0.22 -15.06
N ALA A 209 0.77 0.48 -16.33
CA ALA A 209 0.27 -0.31 -17.46
C ALA A 209 0.88 -1.72 -17.55
N VAL A 210 1.90 -2.02 -16.74
CA VAL A 210 2.66 -3.26 -16.69
C VAL A 210 3.10 -3.50 -15.25
N THR A 211 3.12 -4.75 -14.83
CA THR A 211 3.59 -5.23 -13.53
C THR A 211 4.91 -5.97 -13.65
N SER A 212 5.53 -6.24 -12.50
CA SER A 212 6.75 -7.03 -12.42
C SER A 212 6.56 -8.52 -12.79
N ALA A 213 5.33 -8.98 -13.00
CA ALA A 213 5.05 -10.33 -13.51
C ALA A 213 5.53 -10.53 -14.96
N GLY A 214 5.82 -9.43 -15.68
CA GLY A 214 6.33 -9.45 -17.04
C GLY A 214 5.23 -9.17 -18.06
N ALA A 215 5.42 -8.13 -18.88
CA ALA A 215 4.44 -7.67 -19.85
C ALA A 215 3.97 -8.77 -20.81
N GLY A 216 2.66 -8.93 -20.93
CA GLY A 216 2.04 -9.89 -21.85
C GLY A 216 1.97 -11.33 -21.32
N THR A 217 2.31 -11.55 -20.04
CA THR A 217 1.96 -12.79 -19.35
C THR A 217 0.51 -12.74 -18.86
N ASP A 218 -0.14 -13.89 -18.72
CA ASP A 218 -1.52 -13.97 -18.20
C ASP A 218 -1.63 -13.39 -16.78
N GLU A 219 -0.60 -13.57 -15.95
CA GLU A 219 -0.54 -13.00 -14.59
C GLU A 219 -0.47 -11.47 -14.63
N ASP A 220 0.36 -10.89 -15.51
CA ASP A 220 0.44 -9.43 -15.70
C ASP A 220 -0.90 -8.85 -16.16
N GLU A 221 -1.53 -9.46 -17.17
CA GLU A 221 -2.81 -8.97 -17.68
C GLU A 221 -3.92 -9.05 -16.64
N ALA A 222 -3.99 -10.14 -15.86
CA ALA A 222 -4.94 -10.29 -14.78
C ALA A 222 -4.74 -9.22 -13.70
N ARG A 223 -3.48 -8.97 -13.29
CA ARG A 223 -3.15 -7.96 -12.28
C ARG A 223 -3.45 -6.55 -12.76
N VAL A 224 -3.03 -6.17 -13.97
CA VAL A 224 -3.29 -4.83 -14.53
C VAL A 224 -4.79 -4.57 -14.60
N LYS A 225 -5.59 -5.53 -15.10
CA LYS A 225 -7.06 -5.40 -15.11
C LYS A 225 -7.62 -5.22 -13.70
N ALA A 226 -7.19 -6.04 -12.74
CA ALA A 226 -7.68 -5.96 -11.36
C ALA A 226 -7.32 -4.63 -10.67
N LEU A 227 -6.09 -4.14 -10.87
CA LEU A 227 -5.61 -2.88 -10.33
C LEU A 227 -6.36 -1.69 -10.93
N LEU A 228 -6.50 -1.64 -12.26
CA LEU A 228 -7.25 -0.57 -12.92
C LEU A 228 -8.74 -0.63 -12.58
N GLN A 229 -9.33 -1.82 -12.43
CA GLN A 229 -10.71 -1.96 -11.98
C GLN A 229 -10.88 -1.37 -10.58
N ARG A 230 -9.94 -1.65 -9.67
CA ARG A 230 -9.95 -1.08 -8.32
C ARG A 230 -9.82 0.44 -8.35
N TRP A 231 -8.91 0.97 -9.16
CA TRP A 231 -8.77 2.41 -9.38
C TRP A 231 -10.10 3.03 -9.84
N PHE A 232 -10.75 2.41 -10.82
CA PHE A 232 -12.01 2.90 -11.36
C PHE A 232 -13.14 2.85 -10.34
N ASN A 233 -13.19 1.80 -9.50
CA ASN A 233 -14.13 1.73 -8.40
C ASN A 233 -13.92 2.87 -7.40
N TYR A 234 -12.67 3.23 -7.08
CA TYR A 234 -12.38 4.36 -6.18
C TYR A 234 -12.81 5.71 -6.78
N VAL A 235 -12.55 5.93 -8.07
CA VAL A 235 -12.96 7.18 -8.74
C VAL A 235 -14.49 7.25 -8.86
N CYS A 236 -15.13 6.19 -9.34
CA CYS A 236 -16.58 6.16 -9.59
C CYS A 236 -17.44 6.09 -8.31
N SER A 237 -16.86 5.69 -7.16
CA SER A 237 -17.56 5.71 -5.85
C SER A 237 -17.41 7.03 -5.10
N ASN A 238 -16.53 7.93 -5.54
CA ASN A 238 -16.40 9.26 -4.95
C ASN A 238 -17.47 10.19 -5.53
N GLU A 239 -18.28 10.77 -4.65
CA GLU A 239 -19.45 11.62 -5.00
C GLU A 239 -19.11 12.92 -5.72
N VAL A 240 -17.88 13.42 -5.57
CA VAL A 240 -17.38 14.60 -6.27
C VAL A 240 -16.84 14.16 -7.62
N LEU A 241 -15.93 13.18 -7.65
CA LEU A 241 -15.25 12.75 -8.87
C LEU A 241 -16.21 12.15 -9.90
N MET A 242 -17.18 11.32 -9.48
CA MET A 242 -18.13 10.70 -10.42
C MET A 242 -19.01 11.73 -11.16
N ARG A 243 -19.12 12.94 -10.61
CA ARG A 243 -19.92 14.02 -11.18
C ARG A 243 -19.08 14.97 -12.02
N ASP A 244 -17.76 14.83 -12.07
CA ASP A 244 -16.90 15.70 -12.89
C ASP A 244 -17.30 15.60 -14.38
N ASP A 245 -17.33 16.73 -15.10
CA ASP A 245 -17.73 16.76 -16.50
C ASP A 245 -16.75 15.95 -17.38
N GLU A 246 -15.48 15.87 -16.99
CA GLU A 246 -14.50 15.04 -17.68
C GLU A 246 -14.78 13.54 -17.54
N MET A 247 -15.51 13.09 -16.51
CA MET A 247 -15.97 11.69 -16.45
C MET A 247 -16.97 11.37 -17.56
N VAL A 248 -17.85 12.32 -17.88
CA VAL A 248 -18.81 12.14 -18.99
C VAL A 248 -18.06 12.06 -20.31
N LEU A 249 -17.12 12.99 -20.55
CA LEU A 249 -16.32 13.02 -21.78
C LEU A 249 -15.41 11.80 -21.91
N PHE A 250 -14.84 11.34 -20.80
CA PHE A 250 -14.02 10.13 -20.76
C PHE A 250 -14.82 8.90 -21.16
N VAL A 251 -16.12 8.84 -20.85
CA VAL A 251 -16.97 7.69 -21.21
C VAL A 251 -17.59 7.86 -22.59
N GLU A 252 -18.07 9.04 -22.95
CA GLU A 252 -18.85 9.29 -24.17
C GLU A 252 -18.02 9.55 -25.43
N SER A 253 -16.71 9.81 -25.33
CA SER A 253 -15.91 10.13 -26.53
C SER A 253 -15.67 8.91 -27.44
N ASP A 254 -15.97 9.03 -28.73
CA ASP A 254 -15.81 7.95 -29.71
C ASP A 254 -14.35 7.77 -30.18
N PHE A 255 -13.58 8.85 -30.27
CA PHE A 255 -12.26 8.89 -30.93
C PHE A 255 -11.06 9.02 -29.96
N GLY A 256 -11.29 8.71 -28.69
CA GLY A 256 -10.30 8.85 -27.62
C GLY A 256 -10.53 10.08 -26.75
N TYR A 257 -9.80 10.16 -25.65
CA TYR A 257 -9.97 11.16 -24.60
C TYR A 257 -8.79 12.12 -24.51
N SER A 258 -9.13 13.41 -24.47
CA SER A 258 -8.21 14.48 -24.13
C SER A 258 -8.95 15.50 -23.27
N PRO A 259 -8.41 15.90 -22.10
CA PRO A 259 -9.06 16.88 -21.24
C PRO A 259 -9.32 18.20 -21.98
N MET A 260 -10.54 18.72 -21.90
CA MET A 260 -10.88 19.99 -22.56
C MET A 260 -10.24 21.18 -21.83
N HIS A 261 -10.11 21.08 -20.50
CA HIS A 261 -9.55 22.13 -19.66
C HIS A 261 -8.32 21.62 -18.88
N LYS A 262 -7.17 22.24 -19.13
CA LYS A 262 -5.94 22.01 -18.37
C LYS A 262 -5.90 22.93 -17.15
N MET A 263 -6.57 22.53 -16.07
CA MET A 263 -6.45 23.23 -14.79
C MET A 263 -5.04 23.02 -14.23
N LYS A 264 -4.39 24.13 -13.84
CA LYS A 264 -3.06 24.07 -13.19
C LYS A 264 -3.24 23.98 -11.69
N GLN A 265 -2.38 23.20 -11.04
CA GLN A 265 -2.29 23.14 -9.58
C GLN A 265 -2.10 24.55 -8.98
N PRO A 266 -2.71 24.86 -7.81
CA PRO A 266 -2.79 26.22 -7.25
C PRO A 266 -1.43 26.94 -7.08
N ALA A 267 -0.34 26.18 -6.91
CA ALA A 267 1.01 26.73 -6.92
C ALA A 267 2.01 25.74 -7.52
N THR A 268 2.77 26.17 -8.54
CA THR A 268 3.85 25.39 -9.15
C THR A 268 5.17 26.18 -9.16
N GLY A 269 6.30 25.47 -9.21
CA GLY A 269 7.63 26.07 -9.38
C GLY A 269 8.05 27.00 -8.24
N VAL A 270 8.61 28.16 -8.60
CA VAL A 270 9.23 29.13 -7.66
C VAL A 270 8.25 29.63 -6.60
N ARG A 271 7.01 29.94 -6.98
CA ARG A 271 5.96 30.41 -6.04
C ARG A 271 5.72 29.38 -4.94
N ARG A 272 5.66 28.09 -5.29
CA ARG A 272 5.49 27.01 -4.33
C ARG A 272 6.73 26.84 -3.44
N LYS A 273 7.94 26.97 -3.99
CA LYS A 273 9.19 26.88 -3.21
C LYS A 273 9.24 27.96 -2.13
N ILE A 274 8.91 29.20 -2.50
CA ILE A 274 8.85 30.34 -1.57
C ILE A 274 7.75 30.10 -0.52
N LEU A 275 6.55 29.69 -0.93
CA LEU A 275 5.44 29.42 0.00
C LEU A 275 5.76 28.28 0.99
N LYS A 276 6.59 27.31 0.63
CA LYS A 276 7.00 26.21 1.51
C LYS A 276 8.06 26.62 2.54
N GLN A 277 8.74 27.76 2.38
CA GLN A 277 9.71 28.27 3.37
C GLN A 277 9.03 28.92 4.57
N PHE A 278 7.82 29.44 4.39
CA PHE A 278 7.03 30.00 5.49
C PHE A 278 6.43 28.89 6.35
N ALA A 279 6.31 29.19 7.65
CA ALA A 279 5.60 28.33 8.59
C ALA A 279 4.18 28.00 8.06
N PRO A 280 3.66 26.79 8.31
CA PRO A 280 2.29 26.45 8.00
C PRO A 280 1.34 27.51 8.59
N PRO A 281 0.29 27.93 7.87
CA PRO A 281 -0.69 28.83 8.45
C PRO A 281 -1.39 28.17 9.65
N PRO A 282 -1.95 28.96 10.59
CA PRO A 282 -2.86 28.43 11.59
C PRO A 282 -3.94 27.57 10.93
N ASP A 283 -4.13 26.36 11.42
CA ASP A 283 -5.04 25.36 10.85
C ASP A 283 -5.93 24.80 11.96
N ASP A 284 -7.19 25.22 11.99
CA ASP A 284 -8.14 24.83 13.03
C ASP A 284 -8.70 23.40 12.82
N THR A 285 -8.11 22.62 11.90
CA THR A 285 -8.51 21.23 11.61
C THR A 285 -7.40 20.25 12.03
N PRO A 286 -7.33 19.88 13.32
CA PRO A 286 -6.26 19.02 13.84
C PRO A 286 -6.17 17.68 13.10
N GLU A 287 -7.32 17.11 12.71
CA GLU A 287 -7.39 15.84 11.97
C GLU A 287 -6.61 15.86 10.64
N LEU A 288 -6.58 17.00 9.92
CA LEU A 288 -5.82 17.14 8.67
C LEU A 288 -4.38 17.58 8.91
N GLN A 289 -4.15 18.38 9.96
CA GLN A 289 -2.81 18.80 10.38
C GLN A 289 -1.96 17.60 10.79
N GLU A 290 -2.52 16.68 11.58
CA GLU A 290 -1.87 15.44 12.04
C GLU A 290 -1.69 14.41 10.92
N ALA A 291 -2.62 14.37 9.96
CA ALA A 291 -2.55 13.40 8.86
C ALA A 291 -1.34 13.62 7.96
N ARG A 292 -0.98 14.87 7.68
CA ARG A 292 0.05 15.18 6.67
C ARG A 292 1.44 14.63 7.03
N PRO A 293 1.97 14.79 8.25
CA PRO A 293 3.21 14.13 8.66
C PRO A 293 3.18 12.61 8.52
N ILE A 294 2.05 11.98 8.87
CA ILE A 294 1.87 10.52 8.75
C ILE A 294 1.92 10.09 7.28
N VAL A 295 1.18 10.77 6.41
CA VAL A 295 1.20 10.51 4.96
C VAL A 295 2.61 10.71 4.38
N LYS A 296 3.33 11.76 4.81
CA LYS A 296 4.72 11.99 4.38
C LYS A 296 5.64 10.85 4.83
N LEU A 297 5.51 10.39 6.07
CA LEU A 297 6.31 9.27 6.58
C LEU A 297 6.00 7.99 5.81
N PHE A 298 4.73 7.71 5.54
CA PHE A 298 4.31 6.56 4.73
C PHE A 298 4.83 6.64 3.29
N TYR A 299 4.77 7.81 2.65
CA TYR A 299 5.35 8.05 1.33
C TYR A 299 6.85 7.71 1.29
N LEU A 300 7.63 8.25 2.23
CA LEU A 300 9.08 8.01 2.28
C LEU A 300 9.39 6.55 2.64
N GLY A 301 8.65 5.96 3.56
CA GLY A 301 8.82 4.58 3.98
C GLY A 301 8.53 3.58 2.85
N THR A 302 7.44 3.78 2.10
CA THR A 302 7.11 2.91 0.95
C THR A 302 8.08 3.10 -0.21
N MET A 303 8.55 4.32 -0.46
CA MET A 303 9.59 4.60 -1.45
C MET A 303 10.90 3.87 -1.13
N ASP A 304 11.40 4.02 0.11
CA ASP A 304 12.62 3.36 0.57
C ASP A 304 12.46 1.82 0.60
N ALA A 305 11.32 1.32 1.07
CA ALA A 305 11.01 -0.11 1.04
C ALA A 305 11.00 -0.66 -0.39
N GLY A 306 10.40 0.06 -1.35
CA GLY A 306 10.43 -0.29 -2.77
C GLY A 306 11.86 -0.43 -3.29
N HIS A 307 12.73 0.56 -3.02
CA HIS A 307 14.14 0.49 -3.42
C HIS A 307 14.90 -0.68 -2.77
N LYS A 308 14.58 -1.04 -1.53
CA LYS A 308 15.17 -2.20 -0.84
C LYS A 308 14.70 -3.51 -1.46
N VAL A 309 13.43 -3.63 -1.83
CA VAL A 309 12.90 -4.78 -2.56
C VAL A 309 13.57 -4.91 -3.92
N ASP A 310 13.78 -3.81 -4.66
CA ASP A 310 14.50 -3.86 -5.94
C ASP A 310 15.93 -4.42 -5.80
N LYS A 311 16.62 -4.08 -4.70
CA LYS A 311 17.93 -4.66 -4.37
C LYS A 311 17.82 -6.14 -3.99
N LEU A 312 16.83 -6.51 -3.19
CA LEU A 312 16.56 -7.90 -2.81
C LEU A 312 16.36 -8.77 -4.06
N VAL A 313 15.46 -8.35 -4.96
CA VAL A 313 15.14 -9.04 -6.22
C VAL A 313 16.38 -9.23 -7.09
N LYS A 314 17.23 -8.21 -7.21
CA LYS A 314 18.50 -8.30 -7.95
C LYS A 314 19.45 -9.32 -7.32
N SER A 315 19.63 -9.26 -6.00
CA SER A 315 20.49 -10.21 -5.26
C SER A 315 19.96 -11.63 -5.36
N ARG A 316 18.64 -11.83 -5.28
CA ARG A 316 17.98 -13.13 -5.39
C ARG A 316 18.19 -13.76 -6.77
N ARG A 317 18.06 -12.98 -7.85
CA ARG A 317 18.41 -13.43 -9.21
C ARG A 317 19.90 -13.78 -9.32
N GLY A 318 20.77 -12.96 -8.72
CA GLY A 318 22.20 -13.24 -8.66
C GLY A 318 22.52 -14.56 -7.95
N LEU A 319 21.86 -14.84 -6.83
CA LEU A 319 21.95 -16.12 -6.13
C LEU A 319 21.51 -17.28 -7.02
N GLY A 320 20.36 -17.15 -7.69
CA GLY A 320 19.87 -18.19 -8.60
C GLY A 320 20.85 -18.53 -9.74
N LEU A 321 21.48 -17.50 -10.33
CA LEU A 321 22.51 -17.69 -11.36
C LEU A 321 23.76 -18.40 -10.80
N ALA A 322 24.23 -17.99 -9.63
CA ALA A 322 25.40 -18.59 -9.00
C ALA A 322 25.16 -20.05 -8.60
N GLU A 323 23.98 -20.37 -8.07
CA GLU A 323 23.60 -21.74 -7.76
C GLU A 323 23.47 -22.61 -9.00
N SER A 324 22.90 -22.07 -10.09
CA SER A 324 22.80 -22.82 -11.34
C SER A 324 24.19 -23.18 -11.91
N ASP A 325 25.12 -22.22 -11.94
CA ASP A 325 26.52 -22.48 -12.32
C ASP A 325 27.20 -23.48 -11.36
N PHE A 326 26.99 -23.32 -10.05
CA PHE A 326 27.51 -24.27 -9.06
C PHE A 326 26.97 -25.68 -9.30
N GLY A 327 25.69 -25.84 -9.59
CA GLY A 327 25.08 -27.13 -9.88
C GLY A 327 25.64 -27.77 -11.16
N VAL A 328 25.97 -26.99 -12.20
CA VAL A 328 26.68 -27.49 -13.39
C VAL A 328 28.05 -28.06 -13.02
N LYS A 329 28.85 -27.29 -12.26
CA LYS A 329 30.20 -27.71 -11.83
C LYS A 329 30.17 -28.90 -10.89
N LEU A 330 29.18 -28.95 -9.98
CA LEU A 330 28.97 -30.07 -9.08
C LEU A 330 28.59 -31.33 -9.85
N GLY A 331 27.75 -31.20 -10.88
CA GLY A 331 27.35 -32.29 -11.75
C GLY A 331 28.49 -32.82 -12.63
N SER A 332 29.47 -32.00 -13.01
CA SER A 332 30.59 -32.43 -13.85
C SER A 332 31.62 -33.29 -13.09
N MET A 333 31.68 -33.18 -11.76
CA MET A 333 32.56 -34.01 -10.92
C MET A 333 32.29 -35.52 -11.06
N GLN A 334 31.09 -35.91 -11.51
CA GLN A 334 30.77 -37.31 -11.81
C GLN A 334 31.77 -37.99 -12.76
N ILE A 335 32.45 -37.21 -13.63
CA ILE A 335 33.35 -37.73 -14.68
C ILE A 335 34.64 -38.26 -14.07
N GLN A 336 35.11 -37.61 -13.00
CA GLN A 336 36.35 -37.97 -12.31
C GLN A 336 36.11 -38.96 -11.17
N GLU A 337 34.86 -39.29 -10.89
CA GLU A 337 34.48 -40.07 -9.72
C GLU A 337 34.43 -41.57 -10.02
N PRO A 338 35.35 -42.40 -9.47
CA PRO A 338 35.35 -43.83 -9.70
C PRO A 338 34.21 -44.56 -8.98
N HIS A 339 33.72 -44.03 -7.86
CA HIS A 339 32.68 -44.67 -7.09
C HIS A 339 31.30 -44.39 -7.72
N GLN A 340 30.69 -45.40 -8.35
CA GLN A 340 29.43 -45.25 -9.11
C GLN A 340 28.29 -44.61 -8.31
N GLY A 341 28.11 -44.97 -7.04
CA GLY A 341 27.11 -44.34 -6.17
C GLY A 341 27.38 -42.86 -5.92
N LEU A 342 28.65 -42.46 -5.83
CA LEU A 342 29.06 -41.08 -5.59
C LEU A 342 28.99 -40.27 -6.88
N ALA A 343 29.37 -40.85 -8.02
CA ALA A 343 29.20 -40.25 -9.34
C ALA A 343 27.72 -39.94 -9.64
N ASN A 344 26.81 -40.87 -9.31
CA ASN A 344 25.37 -40.66 -9.43
C ASN A 344 24.86 -39.57 -8.49
N ALA A 345 25.33 -39.56 -7.23
CA ALA A 345 24.98 -38.52 -6.26
C ALA A 345 25.44 -37.13 -6.74
N TYR A 346 26.66 -36.98 -7.25
CA TYR A 346 27.14 -35.71 -7.83
C TYR A 346 26.29 -35.24 -9.00
N ARG A 347 25.98 -36.15 -9.94
CA ARG A 347 25.10 -35.84 -11.08
C ARG A 347 23.73 -35.35 -10.61
N LYS A 348 23.11 -36.05 -9.65
CA LYS A 348 21.76 -35.73 -9.17
C LYS A 348 21.74 -34.46 -8.33
N LEU A 349 22.69 -34.30 -7.42
CA LEU A 349 22.84 -33.12 -6.59
C LEU A 349 23.08 -31.88 -7.46
N GLY A 350 23.93 -31.96 -8.48
CA GLY A 350 24.16 -30.87 -9.43
C GLY A 350 22.87 -30.41 -10.13
N LYS A 351 22.03 -31.35 -10.60
CA LYS A 351 20.72 -31.03 -11.17
C LYS A 351 19.77 -30.39 -10.16
N ILE A 352 19.75 -30.89 -8.93
CA ILE A 352 18.91 -30.35 -7.85
C ILE A 352 19.31 -28.92 -7.50
N VAL A 353 20.60 -28.63 -7.37
CA VAL A 353 21.10 -27.27 -7.13
C VAL A 353 20.74 -26.33 -8.27
N GLN A 354 20.83 -26.77 -9.54
CA GLN A 354 20.34 -25.98 -10.67
C GLN A 354 18.85 -25.63 -10.53
N THR A 355 18.02 -26.61 -10.18
CA THR A 355 16.58 -26.39 -9.97
C THR A 355 16.29 -25.43 -8.81
N VAL A 356 17.08 -25.46 -7.73
CA VAL A 356 16.97 -24.49 -6.64
C VAL A 356 17.30 -23.07 -7.15
N GLY A 357 18.33 -22.94 -7.99
CA GLY A 357 18.65 -21.68 -8.66
C GLY A 357 17.49 -21.12 -9.49
N ASP A 358 16.79 -21.97 -10.25
CA ASP A 358 15.58 -21.59 -11.00
C ASP A 358 14.44 -21.14 -10.07
N TYR A 359 14.28 -21.80 -8.91
CA TYR A 359 13.30 -21.37 -7.91
C TYR A 359 13.63 -20.02 -7.29
N HIS A 360 14.89 -19.68 -7.05
CA HIS A 360 15.25 -18.34 -6.61
C HIS A 360 14.96 -17.28 -7.67
N ALA A 361 15.16 -17.58 -8.96
CA ALA A 361 14.77 -16.67 -10.05
C ALA A 361 13.25 -16.44 -10.09
N ALA A 362 12.45 -17.49 -9.87
CA ALA A 362 11.00 -17.40 -9.77
C ALA A 362 10.55 -16.62 -8.51
N GLN A 363 11.15 -16.90 -7.35
CA GLN A 363 10.92 -16.19 -6.09
C GLN A 363 11.20 -14.69 -6.25
N ALA A 364 12.31 -14.30 -6.88
CA ALA A 364 12.62 -12.90 -7.14
C ALA A 364 11.52 -12.18 -7.96
N THR A 365 10.91 -12.88 -8.90
CA THR A 365 9.80 -12.32 -9.70
C THR A 365 8.51 -12.22 -8.87
N ALA A 366 8.26 -13.19 -7.99
CA ALA A 366 7.17 -13.12 -7.03
C ALA A 366 7.36 -11.95 -6.05
N GLU A 367 8.53 -11.79 -5.42
CA GLU A 367 8.87 -10.67 -4.52
C GLU A 367 8.62 -9.32 -5.20
N ALA A 368 9.12 -9.14 -6.44
CA ALA A 368 8.91 -7.93 -7.22
C ALA A 368 7.42 -7.62 -7.43
N THR A 369 6.63 -8.65 -7.77
CA THR A 369 5.21 -8.49 -8.13
C THR A 369 4.30 -8.31 -6.92
N THR A 370 4.52 -9.06 -5.83
CA THR A 370 3.59 -9.11 -4.70
C THR A 370 3.84 -8.05 -3.65
N ILE A 371 5.05 -7.50 -3.56
CA ILE A 371 5.36 -6.42 -2.61
C ILE A 371 6.13 -5.25 -3.23
N GLY A 372 6.97 -5.49 -4.24
CA GLY A 372 7.65 -4.41 -4.97
C GLY A 372 6.67 -3.46 -5.65
N ASP A 373 5.80 -3.98 -6.52
CA ASP A 373 4.79 -3.19 -7.23
C ASP A 373 3.85 -2.43 -6.27
N PRO A 374 3.28 -3.04 -5.21
CA PRO A 374 2.51 -2.32 -4.19
C PRO A 374 3.26 -1.18 -3.50
N PHE A 375 4.54 -1.34 -3.14
CA PHE A 375 5.31 -0.25 -2.53
C PHE A 375 5.49 0.93 -3.50
N GLN A 376 5.77 0.65 -4.76
CA GLN A 376 5.87 1.69 -5.79
C GLN A 376 4.53 2.42 -5.97
N TYR A 377 3.43 1.67 -6.08
CA TYR A 377 2.08 2.24 -6.19
C TYR A 377 1.72 3.12 -4.98
N HIS A 378 1.87 2.59 -3.76
CA HIS A 378 1.49 3.31 -2.54
C HIS A 378 2.39 4.52 -2.28
N SER A 379 3.65 4.50 -2.72
CA SER A 379 4.50 5.68 -2.71
C SER A 379 3.92 6.79 -3.61
N GLN A 380 3.58 6.46 -4.86
CA GLN A 380 3.01 7.46 -5.78
C GLN A 380 1.63 7.96 -5.31
N ASP A 381 0.77 7.08 -4.79
CA ASP A 381 -0.54 7.46 -4.23
C ASP A 381 -0.40 8.38 -3.01
N ALA A 382 0.49 8.04 -2.07
CA ALA A 382 0.77 8.86 -0.89
C ALA A 382 1.38 10.22 -1.26
N PHE A 383 2.17 10.28 -2.35
CA PHE A 383 2.68 11.55 -2.88
C PHE A 383 1.54 12.48 -3.31
N VAL A 384 0.56 11.98 -4.06
CA VAL A 384 -0.61 12.76 -4.48
C VAL A 384 -1.37 13.28 -3.25
N VAL A 385 -1.65 12.43 -2.27
CA VAL A 385 -2.34 12.84 -1.02
C VAL A 385 -1.55 13.90 -0.26
N LYS A 386 -0.23 13.72 -0.11
CA LYS A 386 0.66 14.69 0.54
C LYS A 386 0.61 16.05 -0.16
N GLU A 387 0.58 16.05 -1.50
CA GLU A 387 0.49 17.28 -2.29
C GLU A 387 -0.90 17.92 -2.18
N THR A 388 -1.99 17.16 -2.18
CA THR A 388 -3.35 17.69 -1.95
C THR A 388 -3.47 18.36 -0.57
N LEU A 389 -2.96 17.73 0.49
CA LEU A 389 -2.95 18.32 1.84
C LEU A 389 -2.07 19.58 1.90
N THR A 390 -0.98 19.62 1.13
CA THR A 390 -0.14 20.82 1.01
C THR A 390 -0.86 21.94 0.25
N ASN A 391 -1.61 21.61 -0.80
CA ASN A 391 -2.42 22.58 -1.53
C ASN A 391 -3.52 23.18 -0.66
N ARG A 392 -4.13 22.38 0.23
CA ARG A 392 -5.06 22.92 1.25
C ARG A 392 -4.38 23.96 2.15
N GLN A 393 -3.16 23.72 2.61
CA GLN A 393 -2.42 24.71 3.41
C GLN A 393 -2.14 26.00 2.63
N ILE A 394 -1.84 25.88 1.33
CA ILE A 394 -1.68 27.06 0.46
C ILE A 394 -3.01 27.82 0.33
N LEU A 395 -4.12 27.12 0.16
CA LEU A 395 -5.45 27.71 0.09
C LEU A 395 -5.83 28.47 1.38
N ILE A 396 -5.54 27.90 2.56
CA ILE A 396 -5.74 28.59 3.86
C ILE A 396 -4.93 29.88 3.92
N ARG A 397 -3.69 29.85 3.47
CA ARG A 397 -2.85 31.06 3.45
C ARG A 397 -3.41 32.13 2.50
N GLU A 398 -3.88 31.74 1.32
CA GLU A 398 -4.53 32.66 0.37
C GLU A 398 -5.79 33.27 0.98
N PHE A 399 -6.58 32.48 1.71
CA PHE A 399 -7.74 32.98 2.45
C PHE A 399 -7.34 34.02 3.52
N LEU A 400 -6.36 33.72 4.38
CA LEU A 400 -5.90 34.67 5.41
C LEU A 400 -5.36 35.98 4.81
N GLN A 401 -4.64 35.90 3.69
CA GLN A 401 -4.17 37.07 2.95
C GLN A 401 -5.34 37.88 2.39
N ALA A 402 -6.40 37.22 1.90
CA ALA A 402 -7.60 37.91 1.44
C ALA A 402 -8.33 38.63 2.59
N GLN A 403 -8.43 38.03 3.78
CA GLN A 403 -9.00 38.69 4.96
C GLN A 403 -8.21 39.95 5.35
N GLU A 404 -6.88 39.85 5.38
CA GLU A 404 -6.02 41.00 5.68
C GLU A 404 -6.18 42.11 4.63
N ASN A 405 -6.25 41.73 3.34
CA ASN A 405 -6.50 42.68 2.25
C ASN A 405 -7.86 43.38 2.40
N THR A 406 -8.94 42.65 2.70
CA THR A 406 -10.26 43.26 2.97
C THR A 406 -10.18 44.24 4.13
N ARG A 407 -9.53 43.88 5.25
CA ARG A 407 -9.34 44.78 6.40
C ARG A 407 -8.58 46.04 6.01
N ASN A 408 -7.54 45.92 5.19
CA ASN A 408 -6.75 47.04 4.72
C ASN A 408 -7.56 47.97 3.80
N LYS A 409 -8.37 47.41 2.89
CA LYS A 409 -9.29 48.18 2.03
C LYS A 409 -10.40 48.86 2.81
N LEU A 410 -10.92 48.21 3.85
CA LEU A 410 -11.91 48.78 4.76
C LEU A 410 -11.34 49.98 5.51
N ASN A 411 -10.15 49.83 6.09
CA ASN A 411 -9.45 50.93 6.76
C ASN A 411 -9.15 52.11 5.80
N ALA A 412 -8.82 51.82 4.54
CA ALA A 412 -8.59 52.86 3.53
C ALA A 412 -9.89 53.61 3.18
N ALA A 413 -11.01 52.88 3.03
CA ALA A 413 -12.32 53.47 2.80
C ALA A 413 -12.78 54.33 4.00
N ASP A 414 -12.56 53.87 5.23
CA ASP A 414 -12.88 54.62 6.45
C ASP A 414 -12.05 55.90 6.59
N ARG A 415 -10.76 55.85 6.22
CA ARG A 415 -9.90 57.06 6.16
C ARG A 415 -10.40 58.08 5.15
N LEU A 416 -10.86 57.63 3.98
CA LEU A 416 -11.46 58.51 2.99
C LEU A 416 -12.78 59.10 3.51
N LYS A 417 -13.60 58.31 4.20
CA LYS A 417 -14.83 58.80 4.85
C LYS A 417 -14.58 59.86 5.91
N ALA A 418 -13.47 59.77 6.65
CA ALA A 418 -13.07 60.73 7.68
C ALA A 418 -12.36 61.99 7.14
N SER A 419 -11.99 62.01 5.85
CA SER A 419 -11.28 63.13 5.23
C SER A 419 -12.25 64.25 4.85
N SER A 420 -11.89 65.50 5.17
CA SER A 420 -12.70 66.70 4.90
C SER A 420 -12.68 67.17 3.43
N SER A 421 -11.71 66.70 2.62
CA SER A 421 -11.60 67.01 1.19
C SER A 421 -11.33 65.73 0.41
N VAL A 422 -12.36 65.20 -0.26
CA VAL A 422 -12.28 63.95 -1.03
C VAL A 422 -12.95 64.08 -2.38
N ARG A 423 -12.24 63.66 -3.42
CA ARG A 423 -12.79 63.56 -4.78
C ARG A 423 -13.74 62.37 -4.86
N ARG A 424 -14.93 62.57 -5.42
CA ARG A 424 -15.96 61.53 -5.58
C ARG A 424 -15.42 60.27 -6.26
N GLU A 425 -14.62 60.43 -7.32
CA GLU A 425 -13.97 59.32 -8.05
C GLU A 425 -13.15 58.40 -7.13
N LYS A 426 -12.42 58.96 -6.14
CA LYS A 426 -11.63 58.16 -5.20
C LYS A 426 -12.48 57.40 -4.19
N VAL A 427 -13.67 57.92 -3.87
CA VAL A 427 -14.63 57.23 -3.01
C VAL A 427 -15.21 56.05 -3.77
N ASP A 428 -15.65 56.27 -5.01
CA ASP A 428 -16.23 55.22 -5.86
C ASP A 428 -15.21 54.11 -6.15
N GLU A 429 -13.94 54.46 -6.41
CA GLU A 429 -12.83 53.51 -6.55
C GLU A 429 -12.57 52.71 -5.26
N ALA A 430 -12.59 53.37 -4.10
CA ALA A 430 -12.37 52.71 -2.80
C ALA A 430 -13.53 51.78 -2.43
N ILE A 431 -14.78 52.15 -2.73
CA ILE A 431 -15.96 51.29 -2.55
C ILE A 431 -15.84 50.06 -3.43
N THR A 432 -15.57 50.25 -4.73
CA THR A 432 -15.42 49.14 -5.69
C THR A 432 -14.30 48.19 -5.25
N SER A 433 -13.13 48.74 -4.88
CA SER A 433 -12.00 47.92 -4.43
C SER A 433 -12.27 47.19 -3.11
N LEU A 434 -13.11 47.72 -2.22
CA LEU A 434 -13.51 47.04 -0.99
C LEU A 434 -14.51 45.91 -1.28
N ASP A 435 -15.47 46.14 -2.17
CA ASP A 435 -16.45 45.14 -2.56
C ASP A 435 -15.79 43.96 -3.31
N ASP A 436 -14.85 44.23 -4.22
CA ASP A 436 -14.03 43.20 -4.88
C ASP A 436 -13.23 42.37 -3.85
N ALA A 437 -12.64 43.03 -2.86
CA ALA A 437 -11.88 42.36 -1.80
C ALA A 437 -12.78 41.46 -0.95
N ARG A 438 -13.97 41.94 -0.56
CA ARG A 438 -14.98 41.18 0.19
C ARG A 438 -15.51 39.98 -0.59
N GLN A 439 -15.75 40.14 -1.89
CA GLN A 439 -16.21 39.05 -2.75
C GLN A 439 -15.14 37.96 -2.85
N ASN A 440 -13.87 38.34 -3.04
CA ASN A 440 -12.76 37.39 -3.07
C ASN A 440 -12.55 36.68 -1.72
N GLU A 441 -12.63 37.40 -0.59
CA GLU A 441 -12.58 36.81 0.75
C GLU A 441 -13.72 35.80 0.95
N THR A 442 -14.95 36.17 0.59
CA THR A 442 -16.13 35.29 0.71
C THR A 442 -15.97 34.03 -0.15
N TYR A 443 -15.48 34.18 -1.38
CA TYR A 443 -15.19 33.06 -2.27
C TYR A 443 -14.14 32.11 -1.68
N LEU A 444 -13.02 32.65 -1.18
CA LEU A 444 -11.95 31.86 -0.57
C LEU A 444 -12.40 31.19 0.73
N TYR A 445 -13.22 31.86 1.53
CA TYR A 445 -13.83 31.28 2.73
C TYR A 445 -14.68 30.06 2.38
N GLN A 446 -15.62 30.19 1.44
CA GLN A 446 -16.49 29.09 1.00
C GLN A 446 -15.67 27.94 0.42
N LYS A 447 -14.68 28.23 -0.43
CA LYS A 447 -13.81 27.23 -1.04
C LYS A 447 -12.98 26.49 0.01
N THR A 448 -12.35 27.20 0.95
CA THR A 448 -11.53 26.62 2.01
C THR A 448 -12.36 25.72 2.92
N THR A 449 -13.56 26.16 3.29
CA THR A 449 -14.51 25.39 4.12
C THR A 449 -14.92 24.09 3.41
N ARG A 450 -15.35 24.16 2.14
CA ARG A 450 -15.74 22.98 1.35
C ARG A 450 -14.60 21.98 1.21
N VAL A 451 -13.42 22.45 0.83
CA VAL A 451 -12.22 21.62 0.67
C VAL A 451 -11.86 20.94 1.99
N THR A 452 -11.88 21.68 3.09
CA THR A 452 -11.55 21.14 4.42
C THR A 452 -12.53 20.06 4.85
N GLN A 453 -13.84 20.31 4.75
CA GLN A 453 -14.87 19.37 5.18
C GLN A 453 -14.80 18.05 4.40
N ASN A 454 -14.63 18.12 3.08
CA ASN A 454 -14.52 16.93 2.24
C ASN A 454 -13.22 16.17 2.48
N LEU A 455 -12.08 16.87 2.63
CA LEU A 455 -10.79 16.21 2.88
C LEU A 455 -10.76 15.46 4.21
N VAL A 456 -11.50 15.90 5.23
CA VAL A 456 -11.66 15.14 6.49
C VAL A 456 -12.26 13.75 6.22
N GLN A 457 -13.31 13.67 5.39
CA GLN A 457 -13.94 12.41 5.04
C GLN A 457 -13.05 11.56 4.13
N GLU A 458 -12.42 12.19 3.13
CA GLU A 458 -11.54 11.51 2.19
C GLU A 458 -10.30 10.93 2.89
N ARG A 459 -9.75 11.64 3.89
CA ARG A 459 -8.67 11.12 4.74
C ARG A 459 -9.07 9.78 5.35
N ARG A 460 -10.25 9.69 5.99
CA ARG A 460 -10.70 8.46 6.65
C ARG A 460 -10.81 7.30 5.66
N LYS A 461 -11.39 7.55 4.48
CA LYS A 461 -11.48 6.55 3.39
C LYS A 461 -10.11 6.13 2.89
N TRP A 462 -9.18 7.08 2.71
CA TRP A 462 -7.82 6.81 2.25
C TRP A 462 -7.05 5.93 3.24
N PHE A 463 -7.10 6.24 4.54
CA PHE A 463 -6.45 5.41 5.56
C PHE A 463 -7.02 3.99 5.57
N ALA A 464 -8.35 3.84 5.53
CA ALA A 464 -9.00 2.54 5.53
C ALA A 464 -8.63 1.71 4.29
N ARG A 465 -8.72 2.30 3.08
CA ARG A 465 -8.42 1.60 1.83
C ARG A 465 -6.94 1.23 1.73
N THR A 466 -6.04 2.15 2.03
CA THR A 466 -4.59 1.94 1.90
C THR A 466 -4.08 0.91 2.90
N ALA A 467 -4.56 0.94 4.15
CA ALA A 467 -4.22 -0.08 5.13
C ALA A 467 -4.77 -1.47 4.75
N GLY A 468 -5.97 -1.54 4.17
CA GLY A 468 -6.54 -2.78 3.64
C GLY A 468 -5.72 -3.35 2.49
N ASP A 469 -5.43 -2.52 1.50
CA ASP A 469 -4.69 -2.92 0.28
C ASP A 469 -3.26 -3.37 0.60
N LEU A 470 -2.55 -2.66 1.48
CA LEU A 470 -1.20 -3.03 1.87
C LEU A 470 -1.18 -4.32 2.70
N ARG A 471 -2.16 -4.53 3.59
CA ARG A 471 -2.29 -5.78 4.36
C ARG A 471 -2.50 -6.97 3.44
N LEU A 472 -3.32 -6.82 2.40
CA LEU A 472 -3.54 -7.86 1.40
C LEU A 472 -2.26 -8.16 0.62
N SER A 473 -1.50 -7.13 0.24
CA SER A 473 -0.22 -7.28 -0.46
C SER A 473 0.83 -8.01 0.39
N ILE A 474 0.94 -7.65 1.67
CA ILE A 474 1.82 -8.34 2.63
C ILE A 474 1.40 -9.81 2.79
N ARG A 475 0.09 -10.07 2.91
CA ARG A 475 -0.43 -11.44 3.01
C ARG A 475 -0.07 -12.27 1.78
N GLU A 476 -0.28 -11.72 0.58
CA GLU A 476 0.06 -12.39 -0.67
C GLU A 476 1.57 -12.69 -0.76
N TYR A 477 2.41 -11.70 -0.44
CA TYR A 477 3.86 -11.85 -0.39
C TYR A 477 4.29 -12.98 0.55
N VAL A 478 3.82 -12.98 1.80
CA VAL A 478 4.21 -14.00 2.79
C VAL A 478 3.79 -15.40 2.33
N LEU A 479 2.59 -15.55 1.75
CA LEU A 479 2.14 -16.85 1.22
C LEU A 479 3.03 -17.34 0.07
N ARG A 480 3.38 -16.44 -0.86
CA ARG A 480 4.27 -16.74 -1.99
C ARG A 480 5.68 -17.13 -1.53
N GLU A 481 6.22 -16.45 -0.52
CA GLU A 481 7.51 -16.80 0.08
C GLU A 481 7.46 -18.20 0.72
N ILE A 482 6.43 -18.49 1.52
CA ILE A 482 6.26 -19.81 2.13
C ILE A 482 6.19 -20.90 1.05
N GLU A 483 5.44 -20.68 -0.02
CA GLU A 483 5.35 -21.64 -1.12
C GLU A 483 6.68 -21.84 -1.85
N ALA A 484 7.43 -20.77 -2.09
CA ALA A 484 8.75 -20.83 -2.73
C ALA A 484 9.73 -21.66 -1.89
N GLU A 485 9.84 -21.37 -0.60
CA GLU A 485 10.73 -22.09 0.32
C GLU A 485 10.33 -23.57 0.47
N ARG A 486 9.03 -23.87 0.49
CA ARG A 486 8.54 -25.26 0.51
C ARG A 486 8.93 -26.02 -0.76
N ARG A 487 8.85 -25.38 -1.94
CA ARG A 487 9.27 -26.02 -3.21
C ARG A 487 10.78 -26.28 -3.23
N ALA A 488 11.58 -25.31 -2.78
CA ALA A 488 13.02 -25.46 -2.66
C ALA A 488 13.39 -26.61 -1.72
N LEU A 489 12.78 -26.66 -0.52
CA LEU A 489 12.99 -27.73 0.45
C LEU A 489 12.61 -29.10 -0.13
N ALA A 490 11.44 -29.23 -0.77
CA ALA A 490 11.01 -30.49 -1.35
C ALA A 490 12.01 -31.04 -2.39
N VAL A 491 12.57 -30.16 -3.22
CA VAL A 491 13.57 -30.52 -4.23
C VAL A 491 14.91 -30.90 -3.58
N LEU A 492 15.36 -30.17 -2.57
CA LEU A 492 16.56 -30.54 -1.80
C LEU A 492 16.41 -31.90 -1.12
N GLU A 493 15.26 -32.20 -0.52
CA GLU A 493 15.01 -33.49 0.12
C GLU A 493 15.01 -34.66 -0.86
N SER A 494 14.71 -34.41 -2.13
CA SER A 494 14.66 -35.45 -3.17
C SER A 494 16.02 -36.09 -3.47
N VAL A 495 17.15 -35.49 -3.05
CA VAL A 495 18.50 -36.05 -3.22
C VAL A 495 18.85 -37.13 -2.17
N ARG A 496 18.08 -37.20 -1.08
CA ARG A 496 18.38 -38.09 0.06
C ARG A 496 18.58 -39.57 -0.35
N PRO A 497 17.77 -40.17 -1.24
CA PRO A 497 17.97 -41.56 -1.67
C PRO A 497 19.31 -41.76 -2.37
N ASP A 498 19.70 -40.84 -3.26
CA ASP A 498 20.95 -40.91 -4.02
C ASP A 498 22.16 -40.84 -3.08
N ILE A 499 22.15 -39.92 -2.11
CA ILE A 499 23.23 -39.81 -1.11
C ILE A 499 23.32 -41.08 -0.25
N ARG A 500 22.19 -41.65 0.18
CA ARG A 500 22.19 -42.87 0.99
C ARG A 500 22.67 -44.09 0.21
N SER A 501 22.47 -44.11 -1.10
CA SER A 501 22.92 -45.20 -1.97
C SER A 501 24.42 -45.22 -2.24
N ILE A 502 25.18 -44.24 -1.74
CA ILE A 502 26.65 -44.17 -1.89
C ILE A 502 27.34 -45.35 -1.18
N ASP A 503 26.79 -45.89 -0.08
CA ASP A 503 27.37 -47.06 0.60
C ASP A 503 26.23 -48.02 0.96
N ALA A 504 26.48 -49.33 0.94
CA ALA A 504 25.54 -50.37 1.38
C ALA A 504 25.02 -50.15 2.82
N SER A 505 25.77 -49.39 3.62
CA SER A 505 25.42 -48.96 4.98
C SER A 505 24.58 -47.67 5.06
N GLY A 506 24.23 -47.04 3.93
CA GLY A 506 23.35 -45.87 3.89
C GLY A 506 24.06 -44.51 3.85
N GLY A 507 25.34 -44.46 3.44
CA GLY A 507 26.10 -43.23 3.16
C GLY A 507 26.51 -42.37 4.37
N LEU A 508 25.99 -42.66 5.58
CA LEU A 508 26.30 -41.92 6.82
C LEU A 508 27.24 -42.66 7.77
N SER A 509 27.51 -43.95 7.53
CA SER A 509 28.31 -44.79 8.43
C SER A 509 29.79 -44.42 8.49
N ARG A 510 30.23 -43.44 7.68
CA ARG A 510 31.61 -42.97 7.64
C ARG A 510 31.80 -41.57 8.25
N LEU A 511 30.72 -40.87 8.62
CA LEU A 511 30.82 -39.56 9.27
C LEU A 511 31.06 -39.74 10.77
N GLY A 512 32.27 -40.19 11.13
CA GLY A 512 32.83 -40.14 12.48
C GLY A 512 32.06 -40.86 13.59
N ARG A 513 31.20 -41.83 13.26
CA ARG A 513 30.49 -42.65 14.26
C ARG A 513 30.83 -44.11 14.05
N GLU A 514 31.86 -44.56 14.78
CA GLU A 514 32.33 -45.96 14.89
C GLU A 514 31.23 -46.94 15.37
N ALA A 515 30.11 -46.42 15.90
CA ALA A 515 28.99 -47.23 16.37
C ALA A 515 27.93 -47.35 15.28
N HIS A 516 27.91 -48.49 14.59
CA HIS A 516 26.83 -48.89 13.68
C HIS A 516 25.53 -49.12 14.48
N PRO A 517 24.49 -48.27 14.37
CA PRO A 517 23.16 -48.72 14.70
C PRO A 517 22.68 -49.59 13.53
N THR A 518 22.34 -50.85 13.81
CA THR A 518 21.58 -51.69 12.90
C THR A 518 20.26 -50.98 12.54
N VAL A 519 20.24 -50.37 11.36
CA VAL A 519 19.05 -49.95 10.62
C VAL A 519 18.01 -49.17 11.45
N ARG A 520 18.32 -47.93 11.85
CA ARG A 520 17.24 -46.93 11.97
C ARG A 520 16.98 -46.39 10.57
N ARG A 521 15.89 -46.86 9.93
CA ARG A 521 15.36 -46.25 8.70
C ARG A 521 15.04 -44.79 8.98
N ALA A 522 16.00 -43.89 8.75
CA ALA A 522 15.75 -42.46 8.79
C ALA A 522 14.66 -42.16 7.75
N SER A 523 13.59 -41.50 8.17
CA SER A 523 12.40 -41.27 7.36
C SER A 523 12.78 -40.74 5.96
N LEU A 524 12.30 -41.43 4.92
CA LEU A 524 12.34 -40.97 3.52
C LEU A 524 11.11 -40.13 3.17
N ALA A 525 10.22 -39.89 4.15
CA ALA A 525 9.05 -39.05 3.92
C ALA A 525 9.50 -37.64 3.58
N ALA A 526 8.99 -37.11 2.46
CA ALA A 526 9.13 -35.69 2.15
C ALA A 526 8.46 -34.88 3.27
N SER A 527 9.15 -33.88 3.78
CA SER A 527 8.60 -32.94 4.77
C SER A 527 7.45 -32.12 4.17
N GLN A 528 7.43 -31.96 2.84
CA GLN A 528 6.46 -31.18 2.07
C GLN A 528 5.47 -32.07 1.31
N GLY A 529 4.72 -32.90 2.03
CA GLY A 529 3.75 -33.82 1.45
C GLY A 529 2.38 -33.17 1.13
N PRO A 530 1.49 -33.85 0.39
CA PRO A 530 0.13 -33.37 0.10
C PRO A 530 -0.72 -33.10 1.34
N LYS A 531 -0.42 -33.75 2.47
CA LYS A 531 -1.17 -33.62 3.73
C LYS A 531 -0.79 -32.40 4.57
N GLY A 532 0.26 -31.67 4.23
CA GLY A 532 0.78 -30.60 5.08
C GLY A 532 2.30 -30.54 5.09
N ASP A 533 2.80 -29.49 5.71
CA ASP A 533 4.21 -29.34 6.05
C ASP A 533 4.47 -30.02 7.41
N ALA A 534 5.41 -30.97 7.42
CA ALA A 534 5.77 -31.75 8.61
C ALA A 534 6.38 -30.91 9.74
N TRP A 535 6.76 -29.65 9.47
CA TRP A 535 7.41 -28.76 10.43
C TRP A 535 6.43 -27.82 11.13
N SER A 536 5.40 -27.35 10.43
CA SER A 536 4.38 -26.46 10.98
C SER A 536 3.18 -27.18 11.57
N GLY A 537 2.95 -28.45 11.22
CA GLY A 537 1.76 -29.20 11.66
C GLY A 537 0.44 -28.65 11.10
N VAL A 538 0.49 -27.68 10.18
CA VAL A 538 -0.67 -27.05 9.56
C VAL A 538 -1.09 -27.86 8.32
N PRO A 539 -2.31 -28.41 8.28
CA PRO A 539 -2.84 -29.06 7.09
C PRO A 539 -2.90 -28.08 5.92
N ARG A 540 -2.51 -28.49 4.71
CA ARG A 540 -2.71 -27.65 3.51
C ARG A 540 -4.21 -27.44 3.30
N ARG A 541 -4.69 -26.21 3.45
CA ARG A 541 -5.98 -25.82 2.87
C ARG A 541 -5.82 -25.89 1.35
N SER A 542 -6.79 -26.50 0.66
CA SER A 542 -6.73 -26.67 -0.78
C SER A 542 -6.59 -25.31 -1.50
N ASP A 543 -5.62 -25.20 -2.41
CA ASP A 543 -5.28 -23.98 -3.19
C ASP A 543 -6.47 -23.37 -3.94
N GLN A 544 -7.57 -24.12 -4.12
CA GLN A 544 -8.83 -23.63 -4.69
C GLN A 544 -9.47 -22.49 -3.86
N ALA A 545 -9.21 -22.38 -2.56
CA ALA A 545 -9.77 -21.31 -1.73
C ALA A 545 -9.03 -19.97 -1.91
N LEU A 546 -7.72 -20.00 -2.17
CA LEU A 546 -6.91 -18.78 -2.29
C LEU A 546 -7.06 -18.11 -3.65
N SER A 547 -7.08 -18.88 -4.74
CA SER A 547 -7.31 -18.32 -6.09
C SER A 547 -8.72 -17.73 -6.26
N ARG A 548 -9.73 -18.29 -5.57
CA ARG A 548 -11.09 -17.72 -5.50
C ARG A 548 -11.17 -16.48 -4.61
N SER A 549 -10.36 -16.36 -3.56
CA SER A 549 -10.42 -15.23 -2.63
C SER A 549 -9.90 -13.92 -3.21
N VAL A 550 -9.06 -13.95 -4.26
CA VAL A 550 -8.57 -12.71 -4.92
C VAL A 550 -9.57 -12.21 -5.98
N SER A 551 -10.46 -13.08 -6.47
CA SER A 551 -11.48 -12.75 -7.49
C SER A 551 -12.92 -12.72 -6.96
N GLY A 552 -13.16 -13.01 -5.68
CA GLY A 552 -14.47 -13.38 -5.15
C GLY A 552 -15.11 -12.44 -4.14
N SER A 553 -14.89 -11.11 -4.21
CA SER A 553 -15.60 -10.15 -3.34
C SER A 553 -16.73 -9.39 -4.05
N LEU A 554 -17.25 -9.90 -5.16
CA LEU A 554 -18.41 -9.34 -5.86
C LEU A 554 -19.19 -10.48 -6.53
N MET A 555 -20.14 -11.09 -5.82
CA MET A 555 -21.40 -11.65 -6.35
C MET A 555 -22.19 -12.26 -5.19
N ALA A 556 -23.14 -11.49 -4.66
CA ALA A 556 -24.18 -12.02 -3.79
C ALA A 556 -25.41 -12.38 -4.66
N GLY A 557 -25.81 -13.65 -4.61
CA GLY A 557 -27.21 -14.08 -4.81
C GLY A 557 -27.69 -14.29 -6.24
N VAL A 558 -27.55 -15.53 -6.74
CA VAL A 558 -28.56 -16.19 -7.60
C VAL A 558 -28.59 -17.67 -7.21
N PRO A 559 -29.74 -18.29 -6.90
CA PRO A 559 -29.83 -19.73 -6.68
C PRO A 559 -29.87 -20.43 -8.04
N GLU A 560 -29.14 -21.54 -8.18
CA GLU A 560 -29.29 -22.45 -9.31
C GLU A 560 -29.79 -23.78 -8.78
N ASP A 561 -30.90 -24.23 -9.37
CA ASP A 561 -31.65 -25.43 -9.04
C ASP A 561 -30.87 -26.73 -9.29
N GLY A 562 -31.32 -27.77 -8.59
CA GLY A 562 -30.62 -29.02 -8.44
C GLY A 562 -31.05 -30.14 -9.38
N GLU A 563 -30.10 -31.04 -9.59
CA GLU A 563 -30.23 -32.46 -9.95
C GLU A 563 -29.07 -33.14 -9.17
N GLY A 564 -29.22 -34.14 -8.32
CA GLY A 564 -30.17 -35.25 -8.32
C GLY A 564 -29.40 -36.53 -8.69
N ASP A 565 -28.62 -37.09 -7.75
CA ASP A 565 -28.30 -38.54 -7.79
C ASP A 565 -27.95 -39.09 -6.41
N ASP A 566 -28.51 -40.26 -6.14
CA ASP A 566 -28.60 -40.98 -4.87
C ASP A 566 -27.39 -41.91 -4.63
N GLY A 567 -27.05 -42.16 -3.37
CA GLY A 567 -26.07 -43.19 -3.01
C GLY A 567 -25.84 -43.35 -1.50
N GLN A 568 -26.67 -44.19 -0.88
CA GLN A 568 -26.58 -44.87 0.44
C GLN A 568 -25.16 -45.00 1.04
N GLY A 569 -24.87 -44.91 2.35
CA GLY A 569 -25.64 -45.18 3.56
C GLY A 569 -24.85 -46.15 4.46
N ALA A 570 -24.32 -45.67 5.61
CA ALA A 570 -23.90 -46.37 6.85
C ALA A 570 -22.82 -45.50 7.54
N GLY A 571 -22.86 -45.10 8.81
CA GLY A 571 -23.57 -45.62 9.97
C GLY A 571 -22.56 -46.16 10.98
N GLN A 572 -21.93 -45.31 11.81
CA GLN A 572 -21.48 -45.69 13.16
C GLN A 572 -21.06 -44.47 13.99
N GLY A 573 -21.74 -44.29 15.11
CA GLY A 573 -21.35 -43.37 16.17
C GLY A 573 -20.45 -44.04 17.19
N GLN A 574 -19.68 -43.22 17.90
CA GLN A 574 -19.21 -43.50 19.25
C GLN A 574 -18.93 -42.18 19.96
N GLY A 575 -19.49 -42.04 21.16
CA GLY A 575 -19.38 -40.83 21.97
C GLY A 575 -18.39 -40.95 23.11
N LEU A 576 -18.37 -39.83 23.87
CA LEU A 576 -18.03 -39.66 25.27
C LEU A 576 -16.54 -39.62 25.67
N GLY A 577 -16.19 -38.54 26.38
CA GLY A 577 -14.94 -38.41 27.14
C GLY A 577 -14.66 -36.98 27.60
N ALA A 578 -15.30 -36.55 28.70
CA ALA A 578 -15.11 -35.27 29.35
C ALA A 578 -13.95 -35.29 30.38
N ALA A 579 -13.25 -34.17 30.54
CA ALA A 579 -12.61 -33.65 31.77
C ALA A 579 -11.95 -32.28 31.41
N GLY A 580 -12.36 -31.12 31.93
CA GLY A 580 -12.09 -30.64 33.30
C GLY A 580 -10.58 -30.38 33.45
N GLY A 581 -10.01 -29.17 33.36
CA GLY A 581 -10.37 -27.91 33.99
C GLY A 581 -9.35 -27.61 35.08
N ARG A 582 -8.50 -26.57 34.93
CA ARG A 582 -7.98 -25.70 36.01
C ARG A 582 -6.99 -24.64 35.51
N ALA A 583 -7.38 -23.40 35.77
CA ALA A 583 -6.52 -22.23 35.79
C ALA A 583 -5.71 -22.19 37.09
N SER A 584 -4.46 -21.71 37.03
CA SER A 584 -3.77 -21.07 38.15
C SER A 584 -2.66 -20.17 37.62
N LEU A 585 -2.78 -18.87 37.89
CA LEU A 585 -1.74 -17.85 37.78
C LEU A 585 -0.93 -17.84 39.07
N ALA A 586 0.40 -17.88 38.97
CA ALA A 586 1.32 -17.30 39.98
C ALA A 586 2.77 -17.29 39.48
N GLY A 587 3.45 -16.15 39.64
CA GLY A 587 4.88 -16.10 39.96
C GLY A 587 5.83 -15.66 38.84
N VAL A 588 6.24 -14.40 38.87
CA VAL A 588 7.36 -13.82 38.11
C VAL A 588 8.66 -14.21 38.81
N ALA A 589 9.59 -14.87 38.11
CA ALA A 589 11.01 -14.83 38.38
C ALA A 589 11.81 -15.27 37.15
N GLU A 590 12.87 -14.50 36.89
CA GLU A 590 14.07 -14.78 36.08
C GLU A 590 13.96 -14.60 34.56
N GLU A 591 14.57 -13.49 34.12
CA GLU A 591 14.98 -13.19 32.75
C GLU A 591 16.07 -14.19 32.33
N ASP A 592 15.70 -15.23 31.60
CA ASP A 592 16.64 -16.12 30.91
C ASP A 592 16.32 -16.13 29.41
N ASP A 593 17.29 -15.67 28.61
CA ASP A 593 17.72 -16.05 27.24
C ASP A 593 16.79 -16.85 26.26
N GLU A 594 15.47 -16.83 26.40
CA GLU A 594 14.52 -17.57 25.54
C GLU A 594 14.02 -16.79 24.31
N ASP A 595 14.41 -15.52 24.16
CA ASP A 595 13.96 -14.70 23.03
C ASP A 595 14.87 -14.79 21.79
N ARG A 596 15.74 -15.80 21.75
CA ARG A 596 16.46 -16.16 20.54
C ARG A 596 15.53 -16.98 19.64
N VAL A 597 14.97 -16.32 18.64
CA VAL A 597 14.12 -16.92 17.60
C VAL A 597 14.88 -18.04 16.89
N ASP A 598 14.62 -19.29 17.28
CA ASP A 598 15.00 -20.48 16.51
C ASP A 598 13.92 -20.78 15.45
N ALA A 599 14.31 -21.48 14.37
CA ALA A 599 13.43 -21.77 13.24
C ALA A 599 12.15 -22.55 13.63
N ARG A 600 12.18 -23.28 14.75
CA ARG A 600 11.08 -24.11 15.25
C ARG A 600 10.09 -23.29 16.09
N ASN A 601 10.59 -22.35 16.88
CA ASN A 601 9.79 -21.40 17.67
C ASN A 601 9.09 -20.37 16.76
N ALA A 602 9.78 -19.91 15.70
CA ALA A 602 9.20 -19.02 14.69
C ALA A 602 7.97 -19.65 13.98
N ALA A 603 8.06 -20.92 13.60
CA ALA A 603 6.96 -21.64 12.95
C ALA A 603 5.77 -21.86 13.89
N SER A 604 6.02 -22.15 15.17
CA SER A 604 4.98 -22.30 16.20
C SER A 604 4.24 -20.98 16.48
N ARG A 605 4.97 -19.86 16.55
CA ARG A 605 4.41 -18.51 16.73
C ARG A 605 3.59 -18.04 15.52
N LEU A 606 3.95 -18.46 14.30
CA LEU A 606 3.14 -18.21 13.10
C LEU A 606 1.87 -19.08 13.05
N ALA A 607 1.91 -20.30 13.60
CA ALA A 607 0.76 -21.22 13.60
C ALA A 607 -0.36 -20.81 14.58
N THR A 608 -0.02 -20.11 15.67
CA THR A 608 -0.99 -19.60 16.66
C THR A 608 -1.57 -18.23 16.31
N SER A 609 -0.95 -17.51 15.37
CA SER A 609 -1.50 -16.26 14.86
C SER A 609 -2.62 -16.54 13.87
N THR A 610 -3.86 -16.30 14.29
CA THR A 610 -5.00 -16.27 13.39
C THR A 610 -5.00 -14.93 12.63
N PHE A 611 -4.72 -14.98 11.32
CA PHE A 611 -4.66 -13.82 10.41
C PHE A 611 -5.80 -13.75 9.39
#